data_AF-A0A3N5TWH9-F1
#
_entry.id   AF-A0A3N5TWH9-F1
#
_cell.length_a   1.000
_cell.length_b   1.000
_cell.length_c   1.000
_cell.angle_alpha   90.00
_cell.angle_beta   90.00
_cell.angle_gamma   90.00
#
_symmetry.space_group_name_H-M   'P 1'
#
loop_
_entity.id
_entity.type
_entity.pdbx_description
1 polymer ?
#
loop_
_entity_poly.entity_id
_entity_poly.type
_entity_poly.pdbx_seq_one_letter_code
_entity_poly.pdbx_strand_id
1 'polypeptide(L)'
;MPETKVTPSRFRNTIGKYTIRRNSRCVSCGLCSELCPYGVHPRYENFSRPLKPLSHKCIGFKCSENEFYCVKRCPEQALALRLNPIQDTLGDYRWTSEMLIGHWEMAETGNLPVVDLEY
;
A
#
# COMPACT_ATOMS: atom_id res chain seq x y z
N MET A 1 16.01 3.61 28.13
CA MET A 1 14.90 4.24 27.37
C MET A 1 13.89 3.16 27.03
N PRO A 2 12.59 3.46 26.95
CA PRO A 2 11.61 2.49 26.45
C PRO A 2 11.89 2.16 24.98
N GLU A 3 11.74 0.88 24.62
CA GLU A 3 11.89 0.39 23.24
C GLU A 3 10.56 0.47 22.49
N THR A 4 10.61 0.82 21.20
CA THR A 4 9.43 0.86 20.34
C THR A 4 9.01 -0.57 19.96
N LYS A 5 7.72 -0.87 20.07
CA LYS A 5 7.13 -2.15 19.63
C LYS A 5 6.08 -1.90 18.56
N VAL A 6 6.15 -2.65 17.46
CA VAL A 6 5.16 -2.56 16.38
C VAL A 6 3.79 -2.96 16.90
N THR A 7 2.78 -2.14 16.58
CA THR A 7 1.38 -2.39 16.90
C THR A 7 0.55 -2.49 15.61
N PRO A 8 -0.51 -3.31 15.57
CA PRO A 8 -1.37 -3.38 14.40
C PRO A 8 -2.16 -2.08 14.23
N SER A 9 -2.55 -1.79 12.98
CA SER A 9 -3.33 -0.60 12.70
C SER A 9 -4.68 -0.58 13.41
N ARG A 10 -5.09 0.61 13.87
CA ARG A 10 -6.43 0.85 14.42
C ARG A 10 -7.54 0.56 13.41
N PHE A 11 -7.22 0.66 12.12
CA PHE A 11 -8.17 0.41 11.04
C PHE A 11 -8.00 -1.02 10.52
N ARG A 12 -9.11 -1.77 10.45
CA ARG A 12 -9.12 -3.12 9.85
C ARG A 12 -8.49 -3.16 8.46
N ASN A 13 -8.68 -2.09 7.69
CA ASN A 13 -7.97 -1.84 6.44
C ASN A 13 -7.16 -0.56 6.62
N THR A 14 -5.85 -0.68 6.85
CA THR A 14 -4.96 0.49 6.96
C THR A 14 -5.13 1.41 5.76
N ILE A 15 -5.29 2.70 6.04
CA ILE A 15 -5.50 3.74 5.05
C ILE A 15 -4.13 4.13 4.52
N GLY A 16 -3.94 4.05 3.20
CA GLY A 16 -2.73 4.49 2.52
C GLY A 16 -3.00 5.67 1.60
N LYS A 17 -1.93 6.35 1.17
CA LYS A 17 -1.99 7.41 0.14
C LYS A 17 -2.49 6.90 -1.20
N TYR A 18 -2.05 5.70 -1.58
CA TYR A 18 -2.41 5.08 -2.84
C TYR A 18 -3.34 3.89 -2.63
N THR A 19 -4.10 3.56 -3.67
CA THR A 19 -4.92 2.35 -3.75
C THR A 19 -4.51 1.55 -4.98
N ILE A 20 -4.19 0.28 -4.77
CA ILE A 20 -4.07 -0.70 -5.86
C ILE A 20 -5.32 -1.57 -5.89
N ARG A 21 -5.98 -1.62 -7.04
CA ARG A 21 -7.12 -2.49 -7.30
C ARG A 21 -6.74 -3.61 -8.26
N ARG A 22 -7.26 -4.82 -7.98
CA ARG A 22 -7.26 -5.95 -8.92
C ARG A 22 -8.65 -6.12 -9.48
N ASN A 23 -8.75 -6.26 -10.81
CA ASN A 23 -10.01 -6.59 -11.49
C ASN A 23 -10.12 -8.10 -11.75
N SER A 24 -11.22 -8.52 -12.38
CA SER A 24 -11.55 -9.92 -12.68
C SER A 24 -10.64 -10.58 -13.72
N ARG A 25 -9.79 -9.85 -14.45
CA ARG A 25 -8.82 -10.44 -15.39
C ARG A 25 -7.65 -11.13 -14.68
N CYS A 26 -7.53 -11.00 -13.36
CA CYS A 26 -6.43 -11.58 -12.61
C CYS A 26 -6.51 -13.12 -12.57
N VAL A 27 -5.56 -13.79 -13.22
CA VAL A 27 -5.42 -15.26 -13.21
C VAL A 27 -4.63 -15.81 -12.01
N SER A 28 -4.36 -14.99 -10.98
CA SER A 28 -3.59 -15.39 -9.79
C SER A 28 -2.16 -15.91 -10.08
N CYS A 29 -1.50 -15.41 -11.13
CA CYS A 29 -0.16 -15.87 -11.53
C CYS A 29 0.95 -15.64 -10.49
N GLY A 30 0.77 -14.74 -9.53
CA GLY A 30 1.73 -14.53 -8.43
C GLY A 30 2.85 -13.53 -8.70
N LEU A 31 3.14 -13.22 -9.96
CA LEU A 31 4.24 -12.33 -10.36
C LEU A 31 4.29 -10.98 -9.60
N CYS A 32 3.14 -10.36 -9.34
CA CYS A 32 3.09 -9.10 -8.58
C CYS A 32 3.59 -9.22 -7.12
N SER A 33 3.46 -10.40 -6.51
CA SER A 33 3.99 -10.72 -5.17
C SER A 33 5.50 -10.88 -5.19
N GLU A 34 6.04 -11.49 -6.24
CA GLU A 34 7.48 -11.73 -6.39
C GLU A 34 8.23 -10.44 -6.73
N LEU A 35 7.64 -9.60 -7.58
CA LEU A 35 8.26 -8.35 -8.00
C LEU A 35 8.31 -7.30 -6.90
N CYS A 36 7.25 -7.16 -6.10
CA CYS A 36 7.08 -5.98 -5.24
C CYS A 36 7.88 -6.11 -3.92
N PRO A 37 8.97 -5.35 -3.72
CA PRO A 37 9.79 -5.47 -2.51
C PRO A 37 9.08 -4.91 -1.26
N TYR A 38 8.09 -4.05 -1.44
CA TYR A 38 7.35 -3.40 -0.35
C TYR A 38 6.25 -4.30 0.24
N GLY A 39 6.08 -5.54 -0.25
CA GLY A 39 5.10 -6.47 0.30
C GLY A 39 3.64 -6.04 0.14
N VAL A 40 3.34 -5.26 -0.91
CA VAL A 40 1.97 -4.80 -1.23
C VAL A 40 1.05 -5.97 -1.60
N HIS A 41 1.62 -7.04 -2.15
CA HIS A 41 0.87 -8.17 -2.68
C HIS A 41 1.16 -9.43 -1.86
N PRO A 42 0.46 -9.66 -0.73
CA PRO A 42 0.65 -10.89 0.04
C PRO A 42 0.17 -12.11 -0.76
N ARG A 43 0.96 -13.18 -0.74
CA ARG A 43 0.64 -14.49 -1.30
C ARG A 43 1.03 -15.56 -0.28
N TYR A 44 0.15 -16.52 -0.09
CA TYR A 44 0.39 -17.68 0.78
C TYR A 44 0.10 -18.94 -0.04
N GLU A 45 0.90 -19.98 0.16
CA GLU A 45 0.84 -21.22 -0.64
C GLU A 45 -0.54 -21.89 -0.60
N ASN A 46 -1.24 -21.79 0.52
CA ASN A 46 -2.55 -22.42 0.74
C ASN A 46 -3.72 -21.69 0.08
N PHE A 47 -3.49 -20.55 -0.58
CA PHE A 47 -4.55 -19.73 -1.18
C PHE A 47 -4.45 -19.72 -2.70
N SER A 48 -5.45 -20.32 -3.37
CA SER A 48 -5.56 -20.31 -4.83
C SER A 48 -5.94 -18.94 -5.39
N ARG A 49 -6.69 -18.13 -4.62
CA ARG A 49 -7.14 -16.79 -5.02
C ARG A 49 -6.20 -15.71 -4.48
N PRO A 50 -5.99 -14.62 -5.23
CA PRO A 50 -5.15 -13.52 -4.77
C PRO A 50 -5.84 -12.75 -3.64
N LEU A 51 -5.10 -12.48 -2.57
CA LEU A 51 -5.58 -11.66 -1.45
C LEU A 51 -5.60 -10.17 -1.81
N LYS A 52 -6.43 -9.38 -1.11
CA LYS A 52 -6.49 -7.92 -1.28
C LYS A 52 -5.08 -7.30 -1.12
N PRO A 53 -4.66 -6.37 -2.01
CA PRO A 53 -3.38 -5.68 -1.85
C PRO A 53 -3.36 -4.83 -0.58
N LEU A 54 -2.23 -4.83 0.12
CA LEU A 54 -1.91 -3.95 1.23
C LEU A 54 -1.49 -2.59 0.69
N SER A 55 -2.48 -1.80 0.24
CA SER A 55 -2.22 -0.56 -0.51
C SER A 55 -1.48 0.52 0.30
N HIS A 56 -1.55 0.47 1.64
CA HIS A 56 -0.78 1.35 2.53
C HIS A 56 0.73 1.20 2.41
N LYS A 57 1.24 0.09 1.86
CA LYS A 57 2.68 -0.10 1.60
C LYS A 57 3.12 0.35 0.21
N CYS A 58 2.19 0.82 -0.63
CA CYS A 58 2.50 1.17 -2.00
C CYS A 58 3.12 2.57 -2.07
N ILE A 59 4.30 2.68 -2.71
CA ILE A 59 5.00 3.96 -2.93
C ILE A 59 4.41 4.81 -4.08
N GLY A 60 3.36 4.32 -4.75
CA GLY A 60 2.60 5.09 -5.75
C GLY A 60 3.25 5.22 -7.13
N PHE A 61 3.02 6.36 -7.78
CA PHE A 61 3.35 6.56 -9.21
C PHE A 61 4.86 6.57 -9.48
N LYS A 62 5.69 6.97 -8.51
CA LYS A 62 7.16 6.85 -8.57
C LYS A 62 7.61 5.40 -8.80
N CYS A 63 6.79 4.41 -8.43
CA CYS A 63 7.06 3.00 -8.72
C CYS A 63 7.17 2.69 -10.22
N SER A 64 6.56 3.51 -11.09
CA SER A 64 6.55 3.28 -12.55
C SER A 64 7.92 3.38 -13.22
N GLU A 65 8.87 4.06 -12.59
CA GLU A 65 10.25 4.19 -13.05
C GLU A 65 11.08 2.93 -12.76
N ASN A 66 10.62 2.09 -11.83
CA ASN A 66 11.34 0.90 -11.41
C ASN A 66 11.00 -0.32 -12.28
N GLU A 67 11.97 -1.22 -12.41
CA GLU A 67 11.76 -2.49 -13.11
C GLU A 67 10.68 -3.35 -12.46
N PHE A 68 10.53 -3.31 -11.13
CA PHE A 68 9.55 -4.10 -10.40
C PHE A 68 8.11 -3.53 -10.45
N TYR A 69 7.81 -2.58 -11.35
CA TYR A 69 6.50 -1.96 -11.45
C TYR A 69 5.39 -2.98 -11.78
N CYS A 70 4.58 -3.33 -10.77
CA CYS A 70 3.63 -4.44 -10.85
C CYS A 70 2.49 -4.22 -11.85
N VAL A 71 2.06 -2.97 -12.07
CA VAL A 71 0.95 -2.65 -13.00
C VAL A 71 1.34 -2.94 -14.44
N LYS A 72 2.53 -2.49 -14.86
CA LYS A 72 3.02 -2.70 -16.24
C LYS A 72 3.43 -4.14 -16.49
N ARG A 73 3.99 -4.82 -15.49
CA ARG A 73 4.44 -6.22 -15.62
C ARG A 73 3.33 -7.25 -15.44
N CYS A 74 2.10 -6.85 -15.15
CA CYS A 74 0.98 -7.77 -15.07
C CYS A 74 0.60 -8.25 -16.49
N PRO A 75 0.72 -9.55 -16.82
CA PRO A 75 0.43 -10.05 -18.16
C PRO A 75 -1.02 -9.79 -18.58
N GLU A 76 -1.95 -9.90 -17.64
CA GLU A 76 -3.39 -9.68 -17.85
C GLU A 76 -3.83 -8.22 -17.69
N GLN A 77 -2.89 -7.32 -17.40
CA GLN A 77 -3.18 -5.92 -17.08
C GLN A 77 -4.30 -5.77 -16.02
N ALA A 78 -4.29 -6.65 -15.03
CA ALA A 78 -5.37 -6.75 -14.05
C ALA A 78 -5.26 -5.76 -12.87
N LEU A 79 -4.13 -5.06 -12.78
CA LEU A 79 -3.79 -4.12 -11.71
C LEU A 79 -4.01 -2.67 -12.15
N ALA A 80 -4.57 -1.85 -11.27
CA ALA A 80 -4.69 -0.41 -11.47
C ALA A 80 -4.28 0.33 -10.19
N LEU A 81 -3.44 1.35 -10.34
CA LEU A 81 -2.99 2.25 -9.28
C LEU A 81 -3.73 3.59 -9.38
N ARG A 82 -4.21 4.11 -8.26
CA ARG A 82 -4.83 5.44 -8.14
C ARG A 82 -4.49 6.07 -6.78
N LEU A 83 -4.70 7.37 -6.63
CA LEU A 83 -4.79 7.99 -5.32
C LEU A 83 -5.99 7.42 -4.55
N ASN A 84 -5.85 7.32 -3.24
CA ASN A 84 -6.92 6.84 -2.40
C ASN A 84 -8.00 7.93 -2.24
N PRO A 85 -9.24 7.72 -2.70
CA PRO A 85 -10.29 8.74 -2.61
C PRO A 85 -10.65 9.12 -1.17
N ILE A 86 -10.26 8.32 -0.18
CA ILE A 86 -10.43 8.68 1.24
C ILE A 86 -9.67 9.98 1.57
N GLN A 87 -8.56 10.26 0.89
CA GLN A 87 -7.78 11.48 1.12
C GLN A 87 -8.59 12.76 0.87
N ASP A 88 -9.55 12.74 -0.05
CA ASP A 88 -10.42 13.88 -0.35
C ASP A 88 -11.36 14.24 0.81
N THR A 89 -11.54 13.32 1.76
CA THR A 89 -12.46 13.43 2.90
C THR A 89 -11.76 13.39 4.25
N LEU A 90 -10.44 13.14 4.27
CA LEU A 90 -9.67 12.96 5.49
C LEU A 90 -8.79 14.17 5.75
N GLY A 91 -8.92 14.74 6.96
CA GLY A 91 -8.11 15.88 7.39
C GLY A 91 -8.75 17.22 7.05
N ASP A 92 -7.95 18.27 7.17
CA ASP A 92 -8.32 19.66 6.91
C ASP A 92 -7.09 20.46 6.42
N TYR A 93 -7.23 21.77 6.27
CA TYR A 93 -6.14 22.65 5.81
C TYR A 93 -4.92 22.65 6.75
N ARG A 94 -5.12 22.49 8.05
CA ARG A 94 -4.05 22.47 9.07
C ARG A 94 -3.43 21.08 9.20
N TRP A 95 -4.24 20.03 9.07
CA TRP A 95 -3.83 18.63 9.19
C TRP A 95 -4.19 17.89 7.91
N THR A 96 -3.26 17.88 6.94
CA THR A 96 -3.48 17.25 5.65
C THR A 96 -3.71 15.74 5.82
N SER A 97 -4.42 15.14 4.86
CA SER A 97 -4.68 13.70 4.85
C SER A 97 -3.38 12.87 4.96
N GLU A 98 -2.30 13.34 4.32
CA GLU A 98 -1.01 12.67 4.31
C GLU A 98 -0.32 12.78 5.66
N MET A 99 -0.33 13.97 6.28
CA MET A 99 0.17 14.18 7.63
C MET A 99 -0.50 13.24 8.63
N LEU A 100 -1.83 13.11 8.57
CA LEU A 100 -2.56 12.19 9.44
C LEU A 100 -2.15 10.73 9.23
N ILE A 101 -2.05 10.28 7.97
CA ILE A 101 -1.65 8.90 7.64
C ILE A 101 -0.20 8.64 8.09
N GLY A 102 0.73 9.57 7.83
CA GLY A 102 2.13 9.46 8.20
C GLY A 102 2.31 9.35 9.71
N HIS A 103 1.60 10.19 10.48
CA HIS A 103 1.61 10.11 11.94
C HIS A 103 1.04 8.77 12.47
N TRP A 104 0.00 8.21 11.83
CA TRP A 104 -0.49 6.88 12.21
C TRP A 104 0.54 5.80 11.94
N GLU A 105 1.22 5.82 10.78
CA GLU A 105 2.29 4.86 10.47
C GLU A 105 3.47 4.97 11.44
N MET A 106 3.89 6.19 11.78
CA MET A 106 4.94 6.44 12.78
C MET A 106 4.53 5.97 14.17
N ALA A 107 3.27 6.20 14.58
CA ALA A 107 2.75 5.72 15.87
C ALA A 107 2.65 4.18 15.92
N GLU A 108 2.35 3.53 14.80
CA GLU A 108 2.21 2.08 14.70
C GLU A 108 3.59 1.37 14.68
N THR A 109 4.58 1.96 14.01
CA THR A 109 5.86 1.30 13.73
C THR A 109 7.04 1.85 14.52
N GLY A 110 6.95 3.07 15.03
CA GLY A 110 8.06 3.80 15.65
C GLY A 110 9.13 4.30 14.66
N ASN A 111 8.90 4.16 13.34
CA ASN A 111 9.84 4.52 12.28
C ASN A 111 9.23 5.56 11.33
N LEU A 112 10.06 6.26 10.56
CA LEU A 112 9.60 7.15 9.51
C LEU A 112 8.83 6.39 8.42
N PRO A 113 7.79 6.99 7.82
CA PRO A 113 7.02 6.33 6.77
C PRO A 113 7.87 5.95 5.56
N VAL A 114 7.64 4.76 5.01
CA VAL A 114 8.34 4.31 3.79
C VAL A 114 7.72 4.94 2.55
N VAL A 115 6.40 5.18 2.60
CA VAL A 115 5.69 5.89 1.54
C VAL A 115 5.96 7.39 1.71
N ASP A 116 6.19 8.08 0.59
CA ASP A 116 6.35 9.53 0.53
C ASP A 116 5.05 10.23 0.97
N LEU A 117 4.96 10.50 2.27
CA LEU A 117 3.88 11.17 2.98
C LEU A 117 4.41 12.46 3.59
N GLU A 118 3.57 13.49 3.64
CA GLU A 118 3.81 14.62 4.53
C GLU A 118 3.76 14.13 5.99
N TYR A 119 4.69 14.56 6.85
CA TYR A 119 4.68 14.26 8.28
C TYR A 119 5.42 15.34 9.08
#